data_AF-A0A6N8JP27-F1
#
_entry.id   AF-A0A6N8JP27-F1
#
_cell.length_a   1.000
_cell.length_b   1.000
_cell.length_c   1.000
_cell.angle_alpha   90.00
_cell.angle_beta   90.00
_cell.angle_gamma   90.00
#
_symmetry.space_group_name_H-M   'P 1'
#
loop_
_entity.id
_entity.type
_entity.pdbx_description
1 polymer ?
#
loop_
_entity_poly.entity_id
_entity_poly.type
_entity_poly.pdbx_seq_one_letter_code
_entity_poly.pdbx_strand_id
1 'polypeptide(L)'
;MAEETVTPKKNVYISLHESFIHEGIKYIDKKTGQEKTFNVVRLPKDTIIDGKDVGGCEFSPLYVNPSKFRGEHWRDIPLLADREVQLRRDVRDIEGNPIVGDDGKREKEVIKVTPDQIKTALSEARKRYAAEHAKDDRGLAERAEGAKEASESMEKGADRPLDRDGR
;
A
#
# COMPACT_ATOMS: atom_id res chain seq x y z
N MET A 1 43.73 -1.44 9.10
CA MET A 1 42.73 -0.93 8.15
C MET A 1 42.00 -2.15 7.61
N ALA A 2 40.85 -2.51 8.18
CA ALA A 2 40.07 -3.63 7.67
C ALA A 2 39.22 -3.10 6.51
N GLU A 3 39.57 -3.51 5.29
CA GLU A 3 38.75 -3.30 4.11
C GLU A 3 37.57 -4.26 4.23
N GLU A 4 36.48 -3.77 4.84
CA GLU A 4 35.23 -4.51 4.93
C GLU A 4 34.66 -4.59 3.50
N THR A 5 34.89 -5.71 2.83
CA THR A 5 34.32 -6.01 1.53
C THR A 5 32.80 -6.00 1.66
N VAL A 6 32.16 -4.88 1.31
CA VAL A 6 30.70 -4.76 1.27
C VAL A 6 30.19 -5.62 0.12
N THR A 7 29.90 -6.89 0.41
CA THR A 7 29.03 -7.68 -0.47
C THR A 7 27.71 -6.92 -0.62
N PRO A 8 27.20 -6.71 -1.85
CA PRO A 8 25.95 -6.00 -2.06
C PRO A 8 24.83 -6.72 -1.31
N LYS A 9 24.36 -6.14 -0.19
CA LYS A 9 23.25 -6.69 0.59
C LYS A 9 22.02 -6.71 -0.32
N LYS A 10 21.39 -7.87 -0.47
CA LYS A 10 20.22 -8.02 -1.33
C LYS A 10 19.08 -7.20 -0.74
N ASN A 11 18.39 -6.43 -1.58
CA ASN A 11 17.21 -5.68 -1.17
C ASN A 11 15.96 -6.48 -1.48
N VAL A 12 15.01 -6.47 -0.54
CA VAL A 12 13.62 -6.86 -0.77
C VAL A 12 12.84 -5.59 -1.06
N TYR A 13 12.18 -5.55 -2.22
CA TYR A 13 11.35 -4.43 -2.62
C TYR A 13 9.90 -4.70 -2.24
N ILE A 14 9.30 -3.74 -1.54
CA ILE A 14 7.89 -3.70 -1.22
C ILE A 14 7.25 -2.54 -1.96
N SER A 15 6.26 -2.82 -2.80
CA SER A 15 5.49 -1.79 -3.48
C SER A 15 4.19 -1.52 -2.72
N LEU A 16 3.84 -0.26 -2.47
CA LEU A 16 2.57 0.15 -1.85
C LEU A 16 2.02 1.41 -2.55
N HIS A 17 0.71 1.63 -2.44
CA HIS A 17 0.10 2.88 -2.89
C HIS A 17 0.51 4.02 -1.95
N GLU A 18 0.70 5.23 -2.48
CA GLU A 18 1.18 6.38 -1.72
C GLU A 18 0.27 6.76 -0.54
N SER A 19 -1.02 6.43 -0.59
CA SER A 19 -1.95 6.63 0.54
C SER A 19 -1.55 5.88 1.83
N PHE A 20 -0.71 4.85 1.72
CA PHE A 20 -0.17 4.11 2.86
C PHE A 20 1.18 4.67 3.36
N ILE A 21 1.65 5.76 2.76
CA ILE A 21 3.01 6.25 2.95
C ILE A 21 2.96 7.75 3.25
N HIS A 22 3.63 8.15 4.32
CA HIS A 22 3.84 9.54 4.69
C HIS A 22 5.33 9.82 4.52
N GLU A 23 5.68 10.56 3.46
CA GLU A 23 7.05 10.86 3.09
C GLU A 23 7.50 12.21 3.67
N GLY A 24 8.81 12.35 3.92
CA GLY A 24 9.41 13.65 4.18
C GLY A 24 8.98 14.33 5.49
N ILE A 25 8.56 13.57 6.50
CA ILE A 25 8.13 14.11 7.79
C ILE A 25 9.33 14.78 8.46
N LYS A 26 9.25 16.09 8.65
CA LYS A 26 10.33 16.91 9.22
C LYS A 26 10.42 16.71 10.74
N TYR A 27 11.64 16.66 11.25
CA TYR A 27 11.93 16.70 12.68
C TYR A 27 13.27 17.37 12.94
N ILE A 28 13.43 17.92 14.16
CA ILE A 28 14.72 18.41 14.62
C ILE A 28 15.45 17.27 15.34
N ASP A 29 16.61 16.89 14.82
CA ASP A 29 17.46 15.90 15.47
C ASP A 29 17.97 16.45 16.80
N LYS A 30 17.60 15.79 17.91
CA LYS A 30 17.94 16.26 19.26
C LYS A 30 19.44 16.29 19.55
N LYS A 31 20.26 15.52 18.82
CA LYS A 31 21.71 15.45 19.03
C LYS A 31 22.43 16.52 18.21
N THR A 32 22.01 16.73 16.97
CA THR A 32 22.70 17.63 16.03
C THR A 32 22.03 18.99 15.85
N GLY A 33 20.78 19.14 16.30
CA GLY A 33 19.97 20.35 16.09
C GLY A 33 19.53 20.59 14.65
N GLN A 34 19.84 19.67 13.73
CA GLN A 34 19.54 19.83 12.31
C GLN A 34 18.11 19.36 11.96
N GLU A 35 17.46 20.06 11.03
CA GLU A 35 16.22 19.57 10.42
C GLU A 35 16.55 18.35 9.55
N LYS A 36 15.92 17.23 9.86
CA LYS A 36 15.99 15.98 9.11
C LYS A 36 14.58 15.54 8.74
N THR A 37 14.50 14.60 7.81
CA THR A 37 13.23 13.98 7.42
C THR A 37 13.25 12.48 7.70
N PHE A 38 12.07 11.91 7.89
CA PHE A 38 11.86 10.47 7.92
C PHE A 38 10.56 10.12 7.21
N ASN A 39 10.42 8.85 6.85
CA ASN A 39 9.23 8.32 6.19
C ASN A 39 8.50 7.38 7.14
N VAL A 40 7.20 7.24 6.96
CA VAL A 40 6.36 6.28 7.67
C VAL A 40 5.54 5.52 6.65
N VAL A 41 5.55 4.19 6.75
CA VAL A 41 4.71 3.29 5.97
C VAL A 41 3.76 2.61 6.94
N ARG A 42 2.47 2.67 6.63
CA ARG A 42 1.42 1.97 7.35
C ARG A 42 0.95 0.76 6.57
N LEU A 43 0.98 -0.42 7.18
CA LEU A 43 0.52 -1.63 6.53
C LEU A 43 -1.00 -1.56 6.27
N PRO A 44 -1.48 -1.98 5.09
CA PRO A 44 -2.90 -2.12 4.82
C PRO A 44 -3.59 -3.00 5.86
N LYS A 45 -4.90 -2.78 6.06
CA LYS A 45 -5.72 -3.66 6.90
C LYS A 45 -5.65 -5.10 6.38
N ASP A 46 -5.87 -6.05 7.28
CA ASP A 46 -5.90 -7.48 6.96
C ASP A 46 -4.56 -8.05 6.43
N THR A 47 -3.46 -7.33 6.68
CA THR A 47 -2.11 -7.86 6.46
C THR A 47 -1.77 -8.81 7.59
N ILE A 48 -1.66 -10.11 7.29
CA ILE A 48 -1.40 -11.16 8.29
C ILE A 48 0.00 -11.74 8.08
N ILE A 49 0.80 -11.78 9.14
CA ILE A 49 2.13 -12.43 9.16
C ILE A 49 2.12 -13.49 10.26
N ASP A 50 2.46 -14.73 9.93
CA ASP A 50 2.52 -15.87 10.87
C ASP A 50 1.24 -16.03 11.71
N GLY A 51 0.07 -15.78 11.12
CA GLY A 51 -1.23 -15.86 11.79
C GLY A 51 -1.59 -14.64 12.67
N LYS A 52 -0.70 -13.65 12.78
CA LYS A 52 -0.95 -12.39 13.50
C LYS A 52 -1.37 -11.29 12.54
N ASP A 53 -2.50 -10.63 12.84
CA ASP A 53 -2.89 -9.40 12.12
C ASP A 53 -1.92 -8.27 12.47
N VAL A 54 -1.17 -7.84 11.48
CA VAL A 54 -0.26 -6.68 11.54
C VAL A 54 -0.81 -5.51 10.72
N GLY A 55 -2.07 -5.58 10.28
CA GLY A 55 -2.73 -4.51 9.58
C GLY A 55 -2.78 -3.24 10.42
N GLY A 56 -2.48 -2.11 9.78
CA GLY A 56 -2.42 -0.81 10.45
C GLY A 56 -1.15 -0.57 11.28
N CYS A 57 -0.25 -1.55 11.44
CA CYS A 57 1.08 -1.31 12.00
C CYS A 57 1.93 -0.44 11.07
N GLU A 58 2.87 0.28 11.66
CA GLU A 58 3.73 1.24 10.97
C GLU A 58 5.20 0.88 11.10
N PHE A 59 5.98 1.20 10.07
CA PHE A 59 7.44 1.19 10.14
C PHE A 59 8.04 2.36 9.37
N SER A 60 9.30 2.69 9.68
CA SER A 60 9.99 3.84 9.09
C SER A 60 11.09 3.37 8.13
N PRO A 61 10.83 3.30 6.81
CA PRO A 61 11.87 3.00 5.85
C PRO A 61 12.80 4.21 5.63
N LEU A 62 14.04 3.91 5.27
CA LEU A 62 15.01 4.95 4.92
C LEU A 62 14.70 5.58 3.55
N TYR A 63 14.25 4.77 2.59
CA TYR A 63 13.99 5.21 1.23
C TYR A 63 12.57 4.85 0.81
N VAL A 64 11.94 5.77 0.08
CA VAL A 64 10.68 5.58 -0.63
C VAL A 64 10.93 6.13 -2.03
N ASN A 65 10.77 5.30 -3.05
CA ASN A 65 11.03 5.68 -4.44
C ASN A 65 9.72 5.63 -5.24
N PRO A 66 9.54 6.46 -6.28
CA PRO A 66 8.48 6.24 -7.27
C PRO A 66 8.55 4.81 -7.83
N SER A 67 7.41 4.15 -7.98
CA SER A 67 7.41 2.77 -8.48
C SER A 67 7.76 2.73 -9.96
N LYS A 68 8.65 1.81 -10.33
CA LYS A 68 9.08 1.66 -11.73
C LYS A 68 8.03 0.97 -12.61
N PHE A 69 7.10 0.23 -12.01
CA PHE A 69 6.25 -0.72 -12.75
C PHE A 69 4.75 -0.57 -12.50
N ARG A 70 4.32 0.10 -11.42
CA ARG A 70 2.89 0.12 -11.02
C ARG A 70 2.15 1.43 -11.27
N GLY A 71 2.84 2.45 -11.77
CA GLY A 71 2.27 3.77 -12.07
C GLY A 71 2.61 4.83 -11.02
N GLU A 72 2.14 6.05 -11.27
CA GLU A 72 2.55 7.28 -10.57
C GLU A 72 2.29 7.25 -9.05
N HIS A 73 1.12 6.75 -8.64
CA HIS A 73 0.71 6.73 -7.23
C HIS A 73 1.29 5.56 -6.42
N TRP A 74 2.19 4.77 -7.02
CA TRP A 74 2.83 3.65 -6.34
C TRP A 74 4.25 4.00 -5.96
N ARG A 75 4.67 3.50 -4.80
CA ARG A 75 6.04 3.64 -4.30
C ARG A 75 6.68 2.29 -4.07
N ASP A 76 7.96 2.19 -4.43
CA ASP A 76 8.81 1.04 -4.15
C ASP A 76 9.74 1.36 -2.96
N ILE A 77 9.64 0.53 -1.93
CA ILE A 77 10.36 0.66 -0.66
C ILE A 77 11.44 -0.44 -0.62
N PRO A 78 12.73 -0.10 -0.80
CA PRO A 78 13.81 -1.06 -0.66
C PRO A 78 14.14 -1.29 0.81
N LEU A 79 14.08 -2.55 1.24
CA LEU A 79 14.48 -2.99 2.57
C LEU A 79 15.64 -3.97 2.47
N LEU A 80 16.57 -3.92 3.41
CA LEU A 80 17.71 -4.84 3.46
C LEU A 80 17.22 -6.24 3.85
N ALA A 81 17.42 -7.25 3.01
CA ALA A 81 16.91 -8.60 3.23
C ALA A 81 17.33 -9.20 4.58
N ASP A 82 18.59 -8.97 4.97
CA ASP A 82 19.18 -9.51 6.20
C ASP A 82 18.89 -8.67 7.45
N ARG A 83 18.00 -7.67 7.36
CA ARG A 83 17.67 -6.76 8.46
C ARG A 83 16.20 -6.85 8.83
N GLU A 84 15.95 -7.16 10.10
CA GLU A 84 14.60 -7.13 10.66
C GLU A 84 13.98 -5.73 10.60
N VAL A 85 12.69 -5.71 10.32
CA VAL A 85 11.83 -4.52 10.33
C VAL A 85 11.02 -4.55 11.61
N GLN A 86 11.03 -3.44 12.34
CA GLN A 86 10.18 -3.26 13.52
C GLN A 86 8.87 -2.60 13.10
N LEU A 87 7.80 -3.38 13.11
CA LEU A 87 6.43 -2.89 12.99
C LEU A 87 5.97 -2.38 14.35
N ARG A 88 5.31 -1.22 14.37
CA ARG A 88 4.86 -0.56 15.60
C ARG A 88 3.39 -0.17 15.47
N ARG A 89 2.61 -0.35 16.53
CA ARG A 89 1.27 0.24 16.67
C ARG A 89 1.04 0.68 18.09
N ASP A 90 0.25 1.74 18.29
CA ASP A 90 -0.17 2.14 19.63
C ASP A 90 -1.05 1.03 20.23
N VAL A 91 -0.75 0.62 21.46
CA VAL A 91 -1.59 -0.31 22.23
C VAL A 91 -2.84 0.43 22.66
N ARG A 92 -3.99 -0.22 22.53
CA ARG A 92 -5.29 0.35 22.90
C ARG A 92 -5.96 -0.50 23.98
N ASP A 93 -6.67 0.15 24.89
CA ASP A 93 -7.49 -0.50 25.91
C ASP A 93 -8.81 -1.05 25.33
N ILE A 94 -9.61 -1.66 26.20
CA ILE A 94 -10.92 -2.25 25.84
C ILE A 94 -11.95 -1.21 25.37
N GLU A 95 -11.75 0.06 25.71
CA GLU A 95 -12.59 1.19 25.26
C GLU A 95 -12.05 1.81 23.94
N GLY A 96 -10.90 1.33 23.46
CA GLY A 96 -10.27 1.77 22.22
C GLY A 96 -9.36 2.99 22.37
N ASN A 97 -9.09 3.44 23.59
CA ASN A 97 -8.18 4.55 23.87
C ASN A 97 -6.73 4.06 23.92
N PRO A 98 -5.74 4.88 23.51
CA PRO A 98 -4.33 4.49 23.58
C PRO A 98 -3.90 4.34 25.04
N ILE A 99 -3.37 3.17 25.39
CA ILE A 99 -2.82 2.90 26.73
C ILE A 99 -1.59 3.78 26.91
N VAL A 100 -1.53 4.48 28.04
CA VAL A 100 -0.36 5.27 28.44
C VAL A 100 0.39 4.47 29.50
N GLY A 101 1.66 4.18 29.24
CA GLY A 101 2.53 3.50 30.19
C GLY A 101 2.95 4.41 31.34
N ASP A 102 3.61 3.82 32.33
CA ASP A 102 4.05 4.49 33.57
C ASP A 102 4.94 5.73 33.33
N ASP A 103 5.60 5.80 32.17
CA ASP A 103 6.44 6.92 31.74
C ASP A 103 5.66 8.09 31.10
N GLY A 104 4.33 8.03 31.11
CA GLY A 104 3.45 9.03 30.52
C GLY A 104 3.42 9.00 28.98
N LYS A 105 4.04 8.00 28.34
CA LYS A 105 3.99 7.82 26.88
C LYS A 105 3.04 6.70 26.50
N ARG A 106 2.48 6.79 25.30
CA ARG A 106 1.65 5.71 24.74
C ARG A 106 2.46 4.42 24.66
N GLU A 107 1.91 3.35 25.19
CA GLU A 107 2.46 2.02 25.00
C GLU A 107 2.40 1.64 23.52
N LYS A 108 3.47 1.03 23.03
CA LYS A 108 3.58 0.61 21.64
C LYS A 108 3.85 -0.87 21.60
N GLU A 109 3.02 -1.57 20.84
CA GLU A 109 3.31 -2.94 20.45
C GLU A 109 4.42 -2.90 19.40
N VAL A 110 5.47 -3.70 19.59
CA VAL A 110 6.57 -3.85 18.65
C VAL A 110 6.63 -5.29 18.15
N ILE A 111 6.51 -5.46 16.84
CA ILE A 111 6.54 -6.76 16.18
C ILE A 111 7.75 -6.75 15.24
N LYS A 112 8.66 -7.72 15.41
CA LYS A 112 9.81 -7.87 14.54
C LYS A 112 9.46 -8.86 13.43
N VAL A 113 9.73 -8.47 12.20
CA VAL A 113 9.46 -9.30 11.02
C VAL A 113 10.58 -9.14 10.01
N THR A 114 10.74 -10.12 9.13
CA THR A 114 11.64 -10.00 7.98
C THR A 114 10.96 -9.22 6.84
N PRO A 115 11.72 -8.53 5.98
CA PRO A 115 11.15 -7.87 4.80
C PRO A 115 10.41 -8.83 3.86
N ASP A 116 10.86 -10.07 3.76
CA ASP A 116 10.25 -11.09 2.90
C ASP A 116 8.86 -11.50 3.42
N GLN A 117 8.70 -11.63 4.74
CA GLN A 117 7.38 -11.86 5.36
C GLN A 117 6.40 -10.73 5.04
N ILE A 118 6.83 -9.46 5.13
CA ILE A 118 5.96 -8.33 4.78
C ILE A 118 5.57 -8.41 3.30
N LYS A 119 6.53 -8.66 2.41
CA LYS A 119 6.29 -8.76 0.97
C LYS A 119 5.29 -9.87 0.63
N THR A 120 5.46 -11.04 1.26
CA THR A 120 4.57 -12.20 1.09
C THR A 120 3.18 -11.89 1.62
N ALA A 121 3.06 -11.37 2.84
CA ALA A 121 1.78 -11.00 3.45
C ALA A 121 1.01 -9.95 2.64
N LEU A 122 1.68 -8.93 2.10
CA LEU A 122 1.05 -7.94 1.22
C LEU A 122 0.58 -8.54 -0.11
N SER A 123 1.33 -9.51 -0.65
CA SER A 123 0.96 -10.21 -1.88
C SER A 123 -0.27 -11.09 -1.65
N GLU A 124 -0.34 -11.77 -0.51
CA GLU A 124 -1.52 -12.55 -0.10
C GLU A 124 -2.73 -11.69 0.18
N ALA A 125 -2.58 -10.60 0.94
CA ALA A 125 -3.66 -9.67 1.24
C ALA A 125 -4.30 -9.14 -0.05
N ARG A 126 -3.49 -8.78 -1.05
CA ARG A 126 -3.97 -8.37 -2.38
C ARG A 126 -4.72 -9.48 -3.10
N LYS A 127 -4.23 -10.72 -3.06
CA LYS A 127 -4.91 -11.87 -3.68
C LYS A 127 -6.25 -12.14 -3.02
N ARG A 128 -6.33 -12.05 -1.69
CA ARG A 128 -7.58 -12.22 -0.93
C ARG A 128 -8.59 -11.13 -1.29
N TYR A 129 -8.15 -9.86 -1.23
CA TYR A 129 -8.97 -8.72 -1.64
C TYR A 129 -9.47 -8.88 -3.09
N ALA A 130 -8.58 -9.24 -4.02
CA ALA A 130 -8.97 -9.49 -5.40
C ALA A 130 -9.97 -10.66 -5.54
N ALA A 131 -9.85 -11.74 -4.77
CA ALA A 131 -10.79 -12.86 -4.82
C ALA A 131 -12.17 -12.50 -4.23
N GLU A 132 -12.21 -11.71 -3.15
CA GLU A 132 -13.43 -11.23 -2.53
C GLU A 132 -14.16 -10.21 -3.42
N HIS A 133 -13.41 -9.32 -4.05
CA HIS A 133 -13.93 -8.27 -4.91
C HIS A 133 -14.04 -8.65 -6.39
N ALA A 134 -13.46 -9.75 -6.86
CA ALA A 134 -13.68 -10.28 -8.20
C ALA A 134 -15.13 -10.77 -8.41
N LYS A 135 -15.89 -11.02 -7.34
CA LYS A 135 -17.33 -11.28 -7.44
C LYS A 135 -18.16 -10.03 -7.78
N ASP A 136 -17.55 -8.85 -7.69
CA ASP A 136 -18.09 -7.53 -8.08
C ASP A 136 -17.80 -7.19 -9.56
N ASP A 137 -17.09 -8.06 -10.30
CA ASP A 137 -16.91 -7.94 -11.76
C ASP A 137 -18.26 -8.06 -12.51
N ARG A 138 -19.29 -8.61 -11.84
CA ARG A 138 -20.68 -8.57 -12.29
C ARG A 138 -21.17 -7.14 -12.52
N GLY A 139 -20.73 -6.16 -11.72
CA GLY A 139 -21.13 -4.76 -11.89
C GLY A 139 -20.43 -4.03 -13.05
N LEU A 140 -19.26 -4.51 -13.50
CA LEU A 140 -18.57 -4.00 -14.69
C LEU A 140 -19.09 -4.69 -15.96
N ALA A 141 -19.29 -6.01 -15.89
CA ALA A 141 -19.90 -6.78 -16.97
C ALA A 141 -21.35 -6.34 -17.24
N GLU A 142 -22.20 -6.17 -16.20
CA GLU A 142 -23.58 -5.68 -16.35
C GLU A 142 -23.63 -4.23 -16.88
N ARG A 143 -22.68 -3.36 -16.48
CA ARG A 143 -22.57 -2.01 -17.06
C ARG A 143 -22.11 -2.03 -18.51
N ALA A 144 -21.22 -2.94 -18.88
CA ALA A 144 -20.75 -3.12 -20.25
C ALA A 144 -21.84 -3.73 -21.14
N GLU A 145 -22.64 -4.67 -20.62
CA GLU A 145 -23.83 -5.21 -21.28
C GLU A 145 -24.88 -4.11 -21.47
N GLY A 146 -25.24 -3.37 -20.41
CA GLY A 146 -26.19 -2.27 -20.51
C GLY A 146 -25.74 -1.15 -21.45
N ALA A 147 -24.43 -0.88 -21.55
CA ALA A 147 -23.89 0.07 -22.53
C ALA A 147 -23.93 -0.48 -23.97
N LYS A 148 -23.71 -1.78 -24.18
CA LYS A 148 -23.87 -2.45 -25.48
C LYS A 148 -25.32 -2.47 -25.92
N GLU A 149 -26.25 -2.88 -25.05
CA GLU A 149 -27.68 -2.92 -25.34
C GLU A 149 -28.23 -1.52 -25.64
N ALA A 150 -27.79 -0.49 -24.91
CA ALA A 150 -28.16 0.89 -25.20
C ALA A 150 -27.60 1.39 -26.54
N SER A 151 -26.38 0.97 -26.92
CA SER A 151 -25.78 1.29 -28.22
C SER A 151 -26.46 0.57 -29.38
N GLU A 152 -26.76 -0.72 -29.24
CA GLU A 152 -27.48 -1.52 -30.26
C GLU A 152 -28.92 -1.03 -30.45
N SER A 153 -29.56 -0.54 -29.37
CA SER A 153 -30.89 0.07 -29.43
C SER A 153 -30.89 1.41 -30.18
N MET A 154 -29.81 2.19 -30.08
CA MET A 154 -29.62 3.41 -30.88
C MET A 154 -29.28 3.11 -32.34
N GLU A 155 -28.65 1.97 -32.63
CA GLU A 155 -28.33 1.54 -34.01
C GLU A 155 -29.57 1.01 -34.75
N LYS A 156 -30.48 0.30 -34.06
CA LYS A 156 -31.75 -0.17 -34.64
C LYS A 156 -32.83 0.92 -34.80
N GLY A 157 -32.64 2.11 -34.23
CA GLY A 157 -33.59 3.22 -34.29
C GLY A 157 -33.35 4.25 -35.41
N ALA A 158 -32.35 4.05 -36.27
CA ALA A 158 -31.96 5.03 -37.29
C ALA A 158 -32.45 4.64 -38.70
N ASP A 159 -33.76 4.63 -38.91
CA ASP A 159 -34.30 4.92 -40.25
C ASP A 159 -34.14 6.43 -40.48
N ARG A 160 -33.01 6.82 -41.06
CA ARG A 160 -32.80 8.17 -41.57
C ARG A 160 -33.36 8.19 -42.99
N PRO A 161 -34.45 8.92 -43.29
CA PRO A 161 -34.82 9.14 -44.68
C PRO A 161 -33.74 10.00 -45.34
N LEU A 162 -32.90 9.33 -46.15
CA LEU A 162 -32.04 9.98 -47.13
C LEU A 162 -32.87 10.23 -48.39
N ASP A 163 -33.63 11.31 -48.41
CA ASP A 163 -34.18 11.82 -49.67
C ASP A 163 -33.15 12.74 -50.34
N ARG A 164 -32.42 12.15 -51.27
CA ARG A 164 -31.68 12.82 -52.34
C ARG A 164 -32.50 12.65 -53.63
N ASP A 165 -33.09 13.72 -54.11
CA ASP A 165 -33.38 13.98 -55.54
C ASP A 165 -33.68 15.50 -55.64
N GLY A 166 -33.10 16.32 -56.51
CA GLY A 166 -32.68 16.06 -57.87
C GLY A 166 -33.48 16.95 -58.85
N ARG A 167 -33.34 18.28 -58.77
CA ARG A 167 -33.40 19.22 -59.92
C ARG A 167 -33.13 20.67 -59.52
#